data_AF-A0A265ND72-F1
#
_entry.id   AF-A0A265ND72-F1
#
_cell.length_a   1.000
_cell.length_b   1.000
_cell.length_c   1.000
_cell.angle_alpha   90.00
_cell.angle_beta   90.00
_cell.angle_gamma   90.00
#
_symmetry.space_group_name_H-M   'P 1'
#
loop_
_entity.id
_entity.type
_entity.pdbx_description
1 polymer ?
#
loop_
_entity_poly.entity_id
_entity_poly.type
_entity_poly.pdbx_seq_one_letter_code
_entity_poly.pdbx_strand_id
1 'polypeptide(L)'
;MNRKKISLFVYVIIGLALVGLISQLFTNTANFLTNILIMLGVAAAVFAVIYFVFLRKPAASNDMNKYKKAVKQSKAKYKNQNPGKQEANSKKQKPGLPRKRSKRASHLRVIDGNKNKRKDRASL
;
A
#
# COMPACT_ATOMS: atom_id res chain seq x y z
N MET A 1 40.73 -17.64 -39.79
CA MET A 1 40.67 -19.10 -39.58
C MET A 1 40.11 -19.53 -38.22
N ASN A 2 40.30 -18.73 -37.15
CA ASN A 2 39.95 -19.13 -35.77
C ASN A 2 38.44 -19.21 -35.48
N ARG A 3 37.61 -18.38 -36.13
CA ARG A 3 36.14 -18.42 -35.93
C ARG A 3 35.51 -19.75 -36.36
N LYS A 4 36.02 -20.39 -37.43
CA LYS A 4 35.54 -21.71 -37.89
C LYS A 4 35.90 -22.83 -36.91
N LYS A 5 37.09 -22.77 -36.31
CA LYS A 5 37.52 -23.73 -35.28
C LYS A 5 36.70 -23.58 -34.00
N ILE A 6 36.44 -22.34 -33.57
CA ILE A 6 35.59 -22.05 -32.40
C ILE A 6 34.16 -22.53 -32.66
N SER A 7 33.59 -22.26 -33.84
CA SER A 7 32.25 -22.72 -34.20
C SER A 7 32.15 -24.25 -34.22
N LEU A 8 33.15 -24.94 -34.78
CA LEU A 8 33.21 -26.42 -34.76
C LEU A 8 33.25 -26.95 -33.31
N PHE A 9 34.07 -26.33 -32.46
CA PHE A 9 34.18 -26.72 -31.05
C PHE A 9 32.86 -26.53 -30.29
N VAL A 10 32.15 -25.43 -30.56
CA VAL A 10 30.81 -25.18 -29.99
C VAL A 10 29.82 -26.25 -30.44
N TYR A 11 29.83 -26.63 -31.72
CA TYR A 11 28.96 -27.72 -32.20
C TYR A 11 29.28 -29.07 -31.56
N VAL A 12 30.56 -29.38 -31.32
CA VAL A 12 30.96 -30.60 -30.61
C VAL A 12 30.45 -30.58 -29.17
N ILE A 13 30.57 -29.46 -28.46
CA ILE A 13 30.05 -29.33 -27.09
C ILE A 13 28.53 -29.49 -27.06
N ILE A 14 27.81 -28.85 -27.98
CA ILE A 14 26.35 -28.95 -28.08
C ILE A 14 25.96 -30.40 -28.38
N GLY A 15 26.63 -31.06 -29.32
CA GLY A 15 26.39 -32.47 -29.65
C GLY A 15 26.60 -33.39 -28.44
N LEU A 16 27.70 -33.21 -27.71
CA LEU A 16 28.00 -33.98 -26.51
C LEU A 16 26.97 -33.72 -25.40
N ALA A 17 26.54 -32.47 -25.23
CA ALA A 17 25.51 -32.10 -24.27
C ALA A 17 24.16 -32.77 -24.60
N LEU A 18 23.75 -32.80 -25.87
CA LEU A 18 22.54 -33.51 -26.30
C LEU A 18 22.61 -35.00 -26.01
N VAL A 19 23.73 -35.65 -26.31
CA VAL A 19 23.92 -37.08 -26.01
C VAL A 19 23.86 -37.33 -24.50
N GLY A 20 24.50 -36.48 -23.69
CA GLY A 20 24.45 -36.56 -22.23
C GLY A 20 23.02 -36.39 -21.69
N LEU A 21 22.26 -35.43 -22.22
CA LEU A 21 20.86 -35.21 -21.82
C LEU A 21 19.96 -36.39 -22.21
N ILE A 22 20.12 -36.93 -23.43
CA ILE A 22 19.34 -38.09 -23.89
C ILE A 22 19.68 -39.31 -23.03
N SER A 23 20.97 -39.55 -22.76
CA SER A 23 21.41 -40.65 -21.90
C SER A 23 20.80 -40.52 -20.49
N GLN A 24 20.88 -39.33 -19.89
CA GLN A 24 20.30 -39.06 -18.58
C GLN A 24 18.77 -39.23 -18.55
N LEU A 25 18.10 -38.90 -19.67
CA LEU A 25 16.66 -39.11 -19.82
C LEU A 25 16.29 -40.59 -19.81
N PHE A 26 17.10 -41.49 -20.37
CA PHE A 26 16.81 -42.93 -20.36
C PHE A 26 17.30 -43.64 -19.10
N THR A 27 18.43 -43.24 -18.52
CA THR A 27 18.99 -43.91 -17.33
C THR A 27 18.40 -43.40 -16.02
N ASN A 28 17.97 -42.13 -15.95
CA ASN A 28 17.47 -41.53 -14.72
C ASN A 28 16.46 -40.39 -14.98
N THR A 29 15.39 -40.72 -15.71
CA THR A 29 14.32 -39.78 -16.09
C THR A 29 13.68 -39.10 -14.88
N ALA A 30 13.42 -39.88 -13.81
CA ALA A 30 12.70 -39.40 -12.64
C ALA A 30 13.50 -38.33 -11.88
N ASN A 31 14.80 -38.56 -11.60
CA ASN A 31 15.62 -37.52 -10.98
C ASN A 31 15.82 -36.31 -11.90
N PHE A 32 15.98 -36.53 -13.21
CA PHE A 32 16.17 -35.42 -14.14
C PHE A 32 14.97 -34.46 -14.14
N LEU A 33 13.75 -35.00 -14.27
CA LEU A 33 12.52 -34.19 -14.27
C LEU A 33 12.24 -33.55 -12.91
N THR A 34 12.43 -34.29 -11.81
CA THR A 34 12.24 -33.72 -10.47
C THR A 34 13.24 -32.60 -10.19
N ASN A 35 14.50 -32.73 -10.60
CA ASN A 35 15.49 -31.65 -10.49
C ASN A 35 15.09 -30.40 -11.29
N ILE A 36 14.58 -30.57 -12.52
CA ILE A 36 14.06 -29.44 -13.32
C ILE A 36 12.91 -28.75 -12.59
N LEU A 37 11.95 -29.53 -12.07
CA LEU A 37 10.80 -28.99 -11.34
C LEU A 37 11.22 -28.27 -10.06
N ILE A 38 12.16 -28.83 -9.31
CA ILE A 38 12.71 -28.21 -8.10
C ILE A 38 13.44 -26.92 -8.47
N MET A 39 14.28 -26.92 -9.52
CA MET A 39 14.95 -25.72 -10.00
C MET A 39 13.94 -24.62 -10.39
N LEU A 40 12.91 -24.99 -11.16
CA LEU A 40 11.85 -24.05 -11.55
C LEU A 40 11.10 -23.53 -10.33
N GLY A 41 10.77 -24.41 -9.38
CA GLY A 41 10.08 -24.07 -8.14
C GLY A 41 10.90 -23.13 -7.26
N VAL A 42 12.20 -23.38 -7.10
CA VAL A 42 13.12 -22.49 -6.37
C VAL A 42 13.25 -21.15 -7.08
N ALA A 43 13.45 -21.13 -8.39
CA ALA A 43 13.54 -19.90 -9.17
C ALA A 43 12.26 -19.06 -9.05
N ALA A 44 11.09 -19.71 -9.15
CA ALA A 44 9.79 -19.07 -8.97
C ALA A 44 9.61 -18.56 -7.54
N ALA A 45 10.02 -19.32 -6.53
CA ALA A 45 9.95 -18.91 -5.12
C ALA A 45 10.85 -17.70 -4.85
N VAL A 46 12.10 -17.72 -5.31
CA VAL A 46 13.03 -16.59 -5.20
C VAL A 46 12.47 -15.37 -5.93
N PHE A 47 11.96 -15.54 -7.15
CA PHE A 47 11.32 -14.47 -7.90
C PHE A 47 10.10 -13.91 -7.16
N ALA A 48 9.25 -14.76 -6.59
CA ALA A 48 8.08 -14.35 -5.82
C ALA A 48 8.48 -13.56 -4.58
N VAL A 49 9.52 -13.98 -3.85
CA VAL A 49 10.04 -13.25 -2.68
C VAL A 49 10.55 -11.88 -3.11
N ILE A 50 11.35 -11.80 -4.17
CA ILE A 50 11.88 -10.52 -4.68
C ILE A 50 10.73 -9.62 -5.15
N TYR A 51 9.80 -10.16 -5.91
CA TYR A 51 8.64 -9.43 -6.41
C TYR A 51 7.79 -8.90 -5.26
N PHE A 52 7.51 -9.72 -4.26
CA PHE A 52 6.67 -9.36 -3.13
C PHE A 52 7.34 -8.36 -2.18
N VAL A 53 8.65 -8.48 -1.97
CA VAL A 53 9.39 -7.60 -1.05
C VAL A 53 9.74 -6.26 -1.71
N PHE A 54 10.19 -6.28 -2.97
CA PHE A 54 10.74 -5.08 -3.62
C PHE A 54 9.77 -4.43 -4.61
N LEU A 55 9.02 -5.22 -5.38
CA LEU A 55 8.19 -4.70 -6.48
C LEU A 55 6.72 -4.54 -6.09
N ARG A 56 6.23 -5.26 -5.07
CA ARG A 56 4.88 -5.08 -4.51
C ARG A 56 4.83 -3.85 -3.60
N LYS A 57 5.29 -2.70 -4.11
CA LYS A 57 4.80 -1.43 -3.58
C LYS A 57 3.31 -1.38 -3.89
N PRO A 58 2.42 -1.13 -2.91
CA PRO A 58 1.00 -1.02 -3.19
C PRO A 58 0.79 0.10 -4.20
N ALA A 59 0.38 -0.26 -5.41
CA ALA A 59 -0.01 0.66 -6.49
C ALA A 59 -1.28 1.48 -6.15
N ALA A 60 -1.79 1.37 -4.91
CA ALA A 60 -2.78 2.28 -4.38
C ALA A 60 -2.04 3.56 -3.98
N SER A 61 -2.02 4.53 -4.88
CA SER A 61 -1.55 5.88 -4.59
C SER A 61 -2.11 6.31 -3.24
N ASN A 62 -1.21 6.45 -2.27
CA ASN A 62 -1.56 6.94 -0.95
C ASN A 62 -2.20 8.33 -1.03
N ASP A 63 -2.14 8.99 -2.19
CA ASP A 63 -2.68 10.32 -2.45
C ASP A 63 -4.21 10.34 -2.39
N MET A 64 -4.92 9.32 -2.87
CA MET A 64 -6.39 9.26 -2.71
C MET A 64 -6.78 9.09 -1.24
N ASN A 65 -6.03 8.27 -0.49
CA ASN A 65 -6.27 8.06 0.94
C ASN A 65 -5.86 9.29 1.78
N LYS A 66 -4.77 9.96 1.42
CA LYS A 66 -4.31 11.23 2.01
C LYS A 66 -5.31 12.34 1.72
N TYR A 67 -5.80 12.45 0.49
CA TYR A 67 -6.83 13.41 0.10
C TYR A 67 -8.12 13.19 0.89
N LYS A 68 -8.62 11.95 0.96
CA LYS A 68 -9.79 11.60 1.79
C LYS A 68 -9.59 11.98 3.26
N LYS A 69 -8.40 11.74 3.83
CA LYS A 69 -8.06 12.14 5.20
C LYS A 69 -8.03 13.67 5.36
N ALA A 70 -7.39 14.39 4.44
CA ALA A 70 -7.29 15.85 4.46
C ALA A 70 -8.68 16.52 4.33
N VAL A 71 -9.53 16.03 3.42
CA VAL A 71 -10.92 16.51 3.27
C VAL A 71 -11.73 16.26 4.53
N LYS A 72 -11.55 15.11 5.18
CA LYS A 72 -12.24 14.83 6.45
C LYS A 72 -11.80 15.78 7.56
N GLN A 73 -10.50 16.08 7.64
CA GLN A 73 -9.95 17.03 8.60
C GLN A 73 -10.42 18.47 8.33
N SER A 74 -10.43 18.92 7.08
CA SER A 74 -10.91 20.27 6.73
C SER A 74 -12.40 20.42 7.04
N LYS A 75 -13.24 19.46 6.65
CA LYS A 75 -14.67 19.44 7.00
C LYS A 75 -14.88 19.48 8.51
N ALA A 76 -14.11 18.72 9.29
CA ALA A 76 -14.23 18.73 10.75
C ALA A 76 -13.85 20.09 11.38
N LYS A 77 -12.83 20.77 10.85
CA LYS A 77 -12.38 22.10 11.32
C LYS A 77 -13.44 23.19 11.10
N TYR A 78 -14.05 23.20 9.91
CA TYR A 78 -15.02 24.23 9.54
C TYR A 78 -16.48 23.90 9.92
N LYS A 79 -16.78 22.65 10.35
CA LYS A 79 -18.12 22.25 10.78
C LYS A 79 -18.64 23.04 11.99
N ASN A 80 -17.75 23.54 12.84
CA ASN A 80 -18.10 24.30 14.04
C ASN A 80 -17.96 25.82 13.88
N GLN A 81 -17.51 26.31 12.72
CA GLN A 81 -17.27 27.74 12.46
C GLN A 81 -18.39 28.41 11.64
N ASN A 82 -19.44 27.68 11.28
CA ASN A 82 -20.58 28.23 10.55
C ASN A 82 -21.82 28.32 11.46
N PRO A 83 -21.98 29.38 12.27
CA PRO A 83 -23.22 29.59 13.02
C PRO A 83 -24.42 29.97 12.12
N GLY A 84 -24.26 30.05 10.80
CA GLY A 84 -25.25 30.66 9.89
C GLY A 84 -26.01 29.74 8.93
N LYS A 85 -25.88 28.42 8.97
CA LYS A 85 -26.65 27.53 8.07
C LYS A 85 -27.24 26.34 8.80
N GLN A 86 -28.30 26.61 9.56
CA GLN A 86 -29.37 25.64 9.75
C GLN A 86 -30.07 25.45 8.39
N GLU A 87 -29.47 24.65 7.51
CA GLU A 87 -30.24 24.11 6.39
C GLU A 87 -31.17 23.05 6.96
N ALA A 88 -32.43 23.46 7.15
CA ALA A 88 -33.57 22.58 7.32
C ALA A 88 -33.60 21.61 6.13
N ASN A 89 -33.04 20.42 6.31
CA ASN A 89 -33.23 19.33 5.38
C ASN A 89 -33.92 18.19 6.10
N SER A 90 -35.25 18.27 6.04
CA SER A 90 -36.24 17.29 6.42
C SER A 90 -35.95 15.95 5.71
N LYS A 91 -35.11 15.10 6.29
CA LYS A 91 -35.03 13.69 5.92
C LYS A 91 -35.53 12.83 7.06
N LYS A 92 -36.75 12.32 6.84
CA LYS A 92 -37.46 11.27 7.57
C LYS A 92 -36.49 10.35 8.34
N GLN A 93 -36.40 10.55 9.66
CA GLN A 93 -35.73 9.59 10.55
C GLN A 93 -36.59 8.33 10.65
N LYS A 94 -36.05 7.22 10.15
CA LYS A 94 -36.48 5.88 10.58
C LYS A 94 -36.21 5.75 12.09
N PRO A 95 -37.09 5.15 12.90
CA PRO A 95 -36.87 5.00 14.33
C PRO A 95 -35.78 3.95 14.59
N GLY A 96 -34.53 4.40 14.73
CA GLY A 96 -33.41 3.60 15.20
C GLY A 96 -33.20 3.82 16.69
N LEU A 97 -33.27 2.73 17.45
CA LEU A 97 -33.16 2.50 18.89
C LEU A 97 -32.47 3.59 19.76
N PRO A 98 -32.96 3.84 21.00
CA PRO A 98 -32.38 4.83 21.90
C PRO A 98 -30.98 4.42 22.39
N ARG A 99 -29.96 5.15 21.94
CA ARG A 99 -28.59 5.05 22.47
C ARG A 99 -28.56 5.66 23.88
N LYS A 100 -28.05 4.89 24.86
CA LYS A 100 -27.91 5.26 26.28
C LYS A 100 -27.33 6.68 26.45
N ARG A 101 -28.06 7.55 27.15
CA ARG A 101 -27.60 8.87 27.60
C ARG A 101 -26.49 8.68 28.65
N SER A 102 -25.23 8.88 28.27
CA SER A 102 -24.16 9.10 29.25
C SER A 102 -24.34 10.48 29.88
N LYS A 103 -24.28 10.52 31.20
CA LYS A 103 -24.67 11.63 32.07
C LYS A 103 -23.64 12.77 32.03
N ARG A 104 -24.18 14.00 31.90
CA ARG A 104 -23.76 15.32 32.45
C ARG A 104 -22.32 15.84 32.23
N ALA A 105 -22.29 17.09 31.76
CA ALA A 105 -21.15 18.00 31.72
C ALA A 105 -20.91 18.65 33.09
N SER A 106 -19.65 18.89 33.48
CA SER A 106 -19.38 19.80 34.62
C SER A 106 -18.07 20.58 34.64
N HIS A 107 -17.18 20.52 33.64
CA HIS A 107 -15.91 21.27 33.74
C HIS A 107 -15.48 21.93 32.43
N LEU A 108 -16.19 22.99 32.05
CA LEU A 108 -15.59 24.12 31.36
C LEU A 108 -15.52 25.26 32.36
N ARG A 109 -14.34 25.48 32.96
CA ARG A 109 -14.04 26.76 33.59
C ARG A 109 -13.48 27.67 32.51
N VAL A 110 -14.04 28.87 32.40
CA VAL A 110 -13.42 29.96 31.66
C VAL A 110 -12.10 30.26 32.37
N ILE A 111 -10.99 30.15 31.65
CA ILE A 111 -9.75 30.76 32.11
C ILE A 111 -9.95 32.25 31.85
N ASP A 112 -10.22 33.01 32.91
CA ASP A 112 -10.15 34.46 32.86
C ASP A 112 -8.70 34.84 32.61
N GLY A 113 -8.35 34.98 31.33
CA GLY A 113 -7.09 35.56 30.91
C GLY A 113 -7.04 37.00 31.40
N ASN A 114 -5.97 37.35 32.11
CA ASN A 114 -5.64 38.71 32.51
C ASN A 114 -5.59 39.62 31.25
N LYS A 115 -6.73 40.19 30.87
CA LYS A 115 -6.82 41.28 29.90
C LYS A 115 -6.23 42.51 30.59
N ASN A 116 -4.91 42.66 30.50
CA ASN A 116 -4.26 43.93 30.74
C ASN A 116 -4.96 44.96 29.83
N LYS A 117 -5.74 45.85 30.45
CA LYS A 117 -6.27 47.07 29.87
C LYS A 117 -5.11 47.85 29.24
N ARG A 118 -4.84 47.65 27.96
CA ARG A 118 -4.09 48.65 27.19
C ARG A 118 -5.11 49.72 26.83
N LYS A 119 -4.94 50.83 27.54
CA LYS A 119 -5.64 52.10 27.47
C LYS A 119 -5.94 52.50 26.03
N ASP A 120 -7.15 53.04 25.87
CA ASP A 120 -7.51 54.11 24.96
C ASP A 120 -6.45 54.50 23.93
N ARG A 121 -6.74 54.21 22.67
CA ARG A 121 -6.25 55.01 21.56
C ARG A 121 -7.46 55.48 20.76
N ALA A 122 -8.22 56.37 21.37
CA ALA A 122 -8.98 57.35 20.62
C ALA A 122 -8.09 58.58 20.38
N SER A 123 -8.27 59.12 19.17
CA SER A 123 -8.11 60.51 18.74
C SER A 123 -6.85 60.95 17.94
N LEU A 124 -7.20 61.63 16.84
CA LEU A 124 -6.47 62.35 15.78
C LEU A 124 -5.82 61.52 14.67
#